data_AF-F3FY40-F1
#
_entry.id   AF-F3FY40-F1
#
_cell.length_a   1.000
_cell.length_b   1.000
_cell.length_c   1.000
_cell.angle_alpha   90.00
_cell.angle_beta   90.00
_cell.angle_gamma   90.00
#
_symmetry.space_group_name_H-M   'P 1'
#
loop_
_entity.id
_entity.type
_entity.pdbx_description
1 polymer ?
#
loop_
_entity_poly.entity_id
_entity_poly.type
_entity_poly.pdbx_seq_one_letter_code
_entity_poly.pdbx_strand_id
1 'polypeptide(L)' 'TPSAFRQLIAAQGKSERAHSLRQVIFGGEALETAMLKPWYARNVNTGTQLVNMYGIT' A
#
# COMPACT_ATOMS: atom_id res chain seq x y z
N THR A 1 -4.85 7.39 2.76
CA THR A 1 -4.17 7.35 4.07
C THR A 1 -3.61 5.96 4.33
N PRO A 2 -2.57 5.80 5.16
CA PRO A 2 -2.07 4.49 5.61
C PRO A 2 -3.16 3.55 6.13
N SER A 3 -4.10 4.05 6.94
CA SER A 3 -5.23 3.27 7.49
C SER A 3 -6.08 2.59 6.41
N ALA A 4 -6.48 3.33 5.38
CA ALA A 4 -7.24 2.78 4.25
C ALA A 4 -6.43 1.76 3.42
N PHE A 5 -5.12 1.97 3.29
CA PHE A 5 -4.27 1.04 2.53
C PHE A 5 -4.17 -0.34 3.20
N ARG A 6 -4.23 -0.43 4.53
CA ARG A 6 -4.31 -1.73 5.22
C ARG A 6 -5.54 -2.54 4.80
N GLN A 7 -6.69 -1.88 4.63
CA GLN A 7 -7.91 -2.53 4.17
C GLN A 7 -7.77 -3.03 2.73
N LEU A 8 -7.10 -2.27 1.87
CA LEU A 8 -6.78 -2.70 0.51
C LEU A 8 -5.91 -3.96 0.49
N ILE A 9 -4.84 -4.00 1.30
CA ILE A 9 -3.97 -5.18 1.44
C ILE A 9 -4.81 -6.40 1.88
N ALA A 10 -5.69 -6.23 2.87
CA ALA A 10 -6.56 -7.30 3.35
C ALA A 10 -7.56 -7.79 2.29
N ALA A 11 -8.14 -6.89 1.50
CA ALA A 11 -9.05 -7.22 0.42
C ALA A 11 -8.33 -7.92 -0.75
N GLN A 12 -7.14 -7.44 -1.11
CA GLN A 12 -6.27 -8.12 -2.08
C GLN A 12 -5.88 -9.52 -1.57
N GLY A 13 -5.70 -9.66 -0.25
CA GLY A 13 -5.61 -10.94 0.48
C GLY A 13 -6.58 -12.01 0.00
N LYS A 14 -7.82 -11.60 -0.30
CA LYS A 14 -8.96 -12.46 -0.60
C LYS A 14 -9.31 -12.56 -2.09
N SER A 15 -8.55 -11.90 -2.97
CA SER A 15 -8.83 -11.84 -4.41
C SER A 15 -7.54 -11.90 -5.23
N GLU A 16 -7.53 -12.72 -6.27
CA GLU A 16 -6.40 -12.83 -7.21
C GLU A 16 -6.48 -11.81 -8.36
N ARG A 17 -7.40 -10.84 -8.28
CA ARG A 17 -7.57 -9.86 -9.34
C ARG A 17 -6.31 -8.99 -9.46
N ALA A 18 -5.70 -9.03 -10.64
CA ALA A 18 -4.55 -8.19 -10.95
C ALA A 18 -4.92 -6.70 -10.99
N HIS A 19 -3.95 -5.85 -10.67
CA HIS A 19 -4.05 -4.40 -10.77
C HIS A 19 -2.84 -3.81 -11.49
N SER A 20 -2.97 -2.58 -12.00
CA SER A 20 -1.90 -1.87 -12.71
C SER A 20 -1.38 -0.66 -11.92
N LEU A 21 -1.34 -0.76 -10.58
CA LEU A 21 -0.87 0.31 -9.71
C LEU A 21 0.62 0.59 -9.95
N ARG A 22 0.94 1.84 -10.27
CA ARG A 22 2.33 2.31 -10.46
C ARG A 22 2.88 3.01 -9.23
N GLN A 23 2.05 3.79 -8.55
CA GLN A 23 2.46 4.56 -7.39
C GLN A 23 1.30 4.70 -6.40
N VAL A 24 1.60 4.60 -5.10
CA VAL A 24 0.70 4.89 -3.99
C VAL A 24 1.39 5.91 -3.11
N ILE A 25 0.72 7.04 -2.86
CA ILE A 25 1.25 8.11 -2.01
C ILE A 25 0.47 8.11 -0.70
N PHE A 26 1.19 7.96 0.41
CA PHE A 26 0.64 8.03 1.76
C PHE A 26 0.75 9.46 2.30
N GLY A 27 -0.24 9.88 3.06
CA GLY A 27 -0.26 11.16 3.75
C GLY A 27 -1.38 11.19 4.79
N GLY A 28 -1.33 12.18 5.68
CA GLY A 28 -2.31 12.43 6.73
C GLY A 28 -2.16 11.58 8.00
N GLU A 29 -1.37 10.51 7.98
CA GLU A 29 -1.09 9.66 9.15
C GLU A 29 0.34 9.12 9.09
N ALA A 30 0.88 8.69 10.23
CA ALA A 30 2.14 7.97 10.28
C ALA A 30 2.03 6.61 9.57
N LEU A 31 3.01 6.30 8.70
CA LEU A 31 3.10 5.01 8.03
C LEU A 31 3.85 4.00 8.91
N GLU A 32 3.17 2.92 9.29
CA GLU A 32 3.82 1.76 9.91
C GLU A 32 4.40 0.83 8.84
N THR A 33 5.71 0.85 8.65
CA THR A 33 6.39 0.05 7.60
C THR A 33 6.13 -1.46 7.71
N ALA A 34 5.94 -1.97 8.93
CA ALA A 34 5.61 -3.38 9.17
C ALA A 34 4.31 -3.82 8.49
N MET A 35 3.36 -2.90 8.27
CA MET A 35 2.09 -3.19 7.61
C MET A 35 2.26 -3.51 6.11
N LEU A 36 3.39 -3.16 5.51
CA LEU A 36 3.67 -3.37 4.09
C LEU A 36 4.19 -4.78 3.78
N LYS A 37 4.55 -5.58 4.78
CA LYS A 37 5.06 -6.95 4.57
C LYS A 37 4.14 -7.80 3.66
N PRO A 38 2.81 -7.84 3.85
CA PRO A 38 1.94 -8.65 2.99
C PRO A 38 1.82 -8.10 1.57
N TRP A 39 2.02 -6.79 1.39
CA TRP A 39 2.05 -6.17 0.06
C TRP A 39 3.26 -6.66 -0.73
N TYR A 40 4.45 -6.63 -0.13
CA TYR A 40 5.70 -7.05 -0.79
C TYR A 40 5.81 -8.57 -0.97
N ALA A 41 5.05 -9.36 -0.22
CA ALA A 41 5.01 -10.81 -0.38
C ALA A 41 4.40 -11.28 -1.72
N ARG A 42 3.83 -10.36 -2.52
CA ARG A 42 3.13 -10.67 -3.78
C ARG A 42 3.87 -10.11 -4.99
N ASN A 43 4.21 -10.97 -5.96
CA ASN A 43 4.90 -10.55 -7.20
C ASN A 43 4.08 -9.59 -8.10
N VAL A 44 2.75 -9.60 -8.00
CA VAL A 44 1.92 -8.62 -8.74
C VAL A 44 2.14 -7.17 -8.27
N ASN A 45 2.69 -7.00 -7.07
CA ASN A 45 2.92 -5.69 -6.45
C ASN A 45 4.34 -5.15 -6.68
N THR A 46 5.26 -5.95 -7.26
CA THR A 46 6.69 -5.60 -7.39
C THR A 46 6.95 -4.33 -8.21
N GLY A 47 6.04 -3.99 -9.13
CA GLY A 47 6.13 -2.79 -9.96
C GLY A 47 5.55 -1.52 -9.34
N THR A 48 4.95 -1.60 -8.15
CA THR A 48 4.29 -0.45 -7.52
C THR A 48 5.25 0.27 -6.56
N GLN A 49 5.41 1.57 -6.76
CA GLN A 49 6.15 2.44 -5.84
C GLN A 49 5.27 2.89 -4.68
N LEU A 50 5.77 2.75 -3.45
CA LEU A 50 5.11 3.20 -2.24
C LEU A 50 5.84 4.44 -1.70
N VAL A 51 5.18 5.60 -1.73
CA VAL A 51 5.76 6.89 -1.33
C VAL A 51 5.12 7.35 -0.03
N ASN A 52 5.94 7.50 1.01
CA ASN A 52 5.51 8.10 2.27
C ASN A 52 5.72 9.62 2.20
N MET A 53 4.64 10.39 2.06
CA MET A 53 4.70 11.85 2.04
C MET A 53 4.38 12.40 3.43
N TYR A 54 5.22 13.32 3.90
CA TYR A 54 4.94 14.14 5.08
C TYR A 54 4.65 15.56 4.63
N GLY A 55 3.52 16.10 5.05
CA GLY A 55 3.12 17.49 4.83
C GLY A 55 2.33 17.98 6.03
N ILE A 56 2.79 19.07 6.63
CA ILE A 56 1.98 19.88 7.54
C ILE A 56 1.16 20.83 6.64
N THR A 57 -0.12 21.01 6.95
CA THR A 57 -0.97 21.98 6.25
C THR A 57 -0.40 23.38 6.31
#